data_AF-A0A9W9ZZ98-F1
#
_entry.id   AF-A0A9W9ZZ98-F1
#
_cell.length_a   1.000
_cell.length_b   1.000
_cell.length_c   1.000
_cell.angle_alpha   90.00
_cell.angle_beta   90.00
_cell.angle_gamma   90.00
#
_symmetry.space_group_name_H-M   'P 1'
#
loop_
_entity.id
_entity.type
_entity.pdbx_description
1 polymer ?
#
loop_
_entity_poly.entity_id
_entity_poly.type
_entity_poly.pdbx_seq_one_letter_code
_entity_poly.pdbx_strand_id
1 'polypeptide(L)'
;MVYKTQISIGDNCDFTHVMVHEIGHSVGFWHEQSRPDRDSYISVIWENVLDGLEDAFAKRKWGTEVVDFGVPYDFESIMHYPFTASPKMANPPSVTSCP
;
A
#
# COMPACT_ATOMS: atom_id res chain seq x y z
N MET A 1 -13.37 1.03 -28.38
CA MET A 1 -13.82 1.09 -26.97
C MET A 1 -12.61 1.53 -26.16
N VAL A 2 -12.69 2.64 -25.43
CA VAL A 2 -11.60 3.13 -24.58
C VAL A 2 -12.06 2.93 -23.14
N TYR A 3 -11.35 2.10 -22.38
CA TYR A 3 -11.62 1.93 -20.96
C TYR A 3 -11.02 3.12 -20.21
N LYS A 4 -11.83 3.81 -19.41
CA LYS A 4 -11.41 4.95 -18.61
C LYS A 4 -11.28 4.49 -17.16
N THR A 5 -10.06 4.42 -16.65
CA THR A 5 -9.77 4.30 -15.22
C THR A 5 -9.61 5.71 -14.65
N GLN A 6 -10.16 5.96 -13.47
CA GLN A 6 -10.00 7.24 -12.78
C GLN A 6 -8.95 7.08 -11.68
N ILE A 7 -8.03 8.05 -11.63
CA ILE A 7 -7.13 8.25 -10.50
C ILE A 7 -7.63 9.50 -9.78
N SER A 8 -7.88 9.39 -8.48
CA SER A 8 -8.23 10.52 -7.62
C SER A 8 -6.95 11.13 -7.08
N ILE A 9 -6.80 12.44 -7.18
CA ILE A 9 -5.71 13.18 -6.56
C ILE A 9 -6.32 14.36 -5.82
N GLY A 10 -6.31 14.28 -4.48
CA GLY A 10 -6.77 15.35 -3.61
C GLY A 10 -5.74 16.48 -3.45
N ASP A 11 -6.16 17.53 -2.74
CA ASP A 11 -5.26 18.62 -2.36
C ASP A 11 -4.13 18.08 -1.45
N ASN A 12 -2.88 18.46 -1.75
CA ASN A 12 -1.64 17.94 -1.13
C ASN A 12 -1.29 16.48 -1.48
N CYS A 13 -1.87 15.93 -2.55
CA CYS A 13 -1.53 14.60 -3.07
C CYS A 13 -0.79 14.65 -4.41
N ASP A 14 -0.41 15.84 -4.86
CA ASP A 14 0.19 16.11 -6.16
C ASP A 14 1.71 15.95 -6.21
N PHE A 15 2.29 15.39 -5.16
CA PHE A 15 3.70 15.02 -5.14
C PHE A 15 3.99 13.89 -6.13
N THR A 16 5.14 13.96 -6.81
CA THR A 16 5.54 12.97 -7.83
C THR A 16 5.48 11.53 -7.32
N HIS A 17 5.91 11.28 -6.08
CA HIS A 17 5.90 9.93 -5.50
C HIS A 17 4.48 9.38 -5.29
N VAL A 18 3.53 10.21 -4.86
CA VAL A 18 2.11 9.83 -4.71
C VAL A 18 1.49 9.55 -6.08
N MET A 19 1.71 10.44 -7.05
CA MET A 19 1.22 10.24 -8.41
C MET A 19 1.72 8.91 -9.03
N VAL A 20 2.99 8.57 -8.81
CA VAL A 20 3.57 7.30 -9.30
C VAL A 20 2.94 6.10 -8.58
N HIS A 21 2.67 6.19 -7.28
CA HIS A 21 1.96 5.16 -6.51
C HIS A 21 0.57 4.86 -7.10
N GLU A 22 -0.23 5.91 -7.35
CA GLU A 22 -1.58 5.75 -7.89
C GLU A 22 -1.59 5.23 -9.34
N ILE A 23 -0.59 5.63 -10.14
CA ILE A 23 -0.37 5.03 -11.45
C ILE A 23 -0.03 3.54 -11.30
N GLY A 24 0.78 3.16 -10.30
CA GLY A 24 1.08 1.77 -9.96
C GLY A 24 -0.19 0.94 -9.72
N HIS A 25 -1.14 1.47 -8.95
CA HIS A 25 -2.45 0.83 -8.77
C HIS A 25 -3.21 0.69 -10.09
N SER A 26 -3.16 1.70 -10.97
CA SER A 26 -3.81 1.65 -12.28
C SER A 26 -3.17 0.63 -13.24
N VAL A 27 -1.88 0.36 -13.10
CA VAL A 27 -1.17 -0.72 -13.82
C VAL A 27 -1.58 -2.10 -13.29
N GLY A 28 -1.96 -2.19 -12.01
CA GLY A 28 -2.44 -3.42 -11.37
C GLY A 28 -1.61 -3.87 -10.17
N PHE A 29 -0.73 -3.02 -9.63
CA PHE A 29 0.02 -3.34 -8.42
C PHE A 29 -0.83 -3.15 -7.17
N TRP A 30 -0.78 -4.15 -6.29
CA TRP A 30 -1.22 -4.03 -4.90
C TRP A 30 -0.11 -3.47 -4.03
N HIS A 31 -0.45 -3.06 -2.81
CA HIS A 31 0.56 -2.65 -1.84
C HIS A 31 1.51 -3.79 -1.47
N GLU A 32 2.78 -3.46 -1.26
CA GLU A 32 3.83 -4.45 -0.97
C GLU A 32 3.56 -5.15 0.39
N GLN A 33 3.05 -4.44 1.40
CA GLN A 33 2.67 -5.03 2.70
C GLN A 33 1.47 -5.98 2.64
N SER A 34 0.76 -5.99 1.52
CA SER A 34 -0.35 -6.91 1.26
C SER A 34 0.10 -8.18 0.54
N ARG A 35 1.38 -8.34 0.22
CA ARG A 35 1.87 -9.58 -0.39
C ARG A 35 1.56 -10.80 0.50
N PRO A 36 1.28 -11.98 -0.09
CA PRO A 36 0.92 -13.14 0.71
C PRO A 36 2.10 -13.69 1.55
N ASP A 37 3.35 -13.43 1.15
CA ASP A 37 4.59 -13.80 1.87
C ASP A 37 5.10 -12.72 2.86
N ARG A 38 4.39 -11.60 3.00
CA ARG A 38 4.86 -10.44 3.80
C ARG A 38 5.24 -10.76 5.24
N ASP A 39 4.63 -11.78 5.86
CA ASP A 39 4.90 -12.17 7.26
C ASP A 39 6.32 -12.74 7.46
N SER A 40 7.05 -13.05 6.39
CA SER A 40 8.48 -13.41 6.45
C SER A 40 9.42 -12.20 6.47
N TYR A 41 8.90 -10.99 6.23
CA TYR A 41 9.68 -9.76 6.06
C TYR A 41 9.29 -8.67 7.04
N ILE A 42 7.99 -8.54 7.33
CA ILE A 42 7.44 -7.52 8.22
C ILE A 42 6.47 -8.15 9.22
N SER A 43 6.24 -7.45 10.34
CA SER A 43 5.20 -7.77 11.31
C SER A 43 4.23 -6.61 11.41
N VAL A 44 2.93 -6.89 11.32
CA VAL A 44 1.89 -5.90 11.59
C VAL A 44 1.60 -5.91 13.08
N ILE A 45 1.88 -4.78 13.74
CA ILE A 45 1.54 -4.58 15.16
C ILE A 45 0.06 -4.21 15.23
N TRP A 46 -0.80 -5.23 15.29
CA TRP A 46 -2.26 -5.06 15.23
C TRP A 46 -2.80 -4.17 16.36
N GLU A 47 -2.15 -4.17 17.53
CA GLU A 47 -2.53 -3.25 18.61
C GLU A 47 -2.48 -1.78 18.20
N ASN A 48 -1.65 -1.43 17.21
CA ASN A 48 -1.48 -0.07 16.71
C ASN A 48 -2.38 0.28 15.52
N VAL A 49 -3.05 -0.71 14.92
CA VAL A 49 -4.00 -0.49 13.83
C VAL A 49 -5.28 0.11 14.41
N LEU A 50 -5.84 1.12 13.73
CA LEU A 50 -7.14 1.67 14.11
C LEU A 50 -8.24 0.64 13.84
N ASP A 51 -9.13 0.50 14.81
CA ASP A 51 -10.28 -0.39 14.71
C ASP A 51 -11.10 -0.03 13.45
N GLY A 52 -11.36 -1.01 12.59
CA GLY A 52 -12.04 -0.83 11.30
C GLY A 52 -11.13 -0.56 10.10
N LEU A 53 -9.81 -0.44 10.29
CA LEU A 53 -8.81 -0.30 9.21
C LEU A 53 -7.94 -1.54 9.01
N GLU A 54 -8.30 -2.68 9.60
CA GLU A 54 -7.55 -3.93 9.51
C GLU A 54 -7.42 -4.41 8.05
N ASP A 55 -8.44 -4.15 7.23
CA ASP A 55 -8.47 -4.50 5.82
C ASP A 55 -7.36 -3.80 4.99
N ALA A 56 -6.85 -2.65 5.46
CA ALA A 56 -5.71 -1.97 4.82
C ALA A 56 -4.41 -2.79 4.90
N PHE A 57 -4.33 -3.75 5.82
CA PHE A 57 -3.20 -4.65 6.02
C PHE A 57 -3.52 -6.10 5.64
N ALA A 58 -4.68 -6.34 5.01
CA ALA A 58 -5.08 -7.66 4.54
C ALA A 58 -4.11 -8.18 3.48
N LYS A 59 -3.77 -9.47 3.59
CA LYS A 59 -2.96 -10.16 2.58
C LYS A 59 -3.80 -10.50 1.35
N ARG A 60 -3.19 -10.38 0.18
CA ARG A 60 -3.75 -10.83 -1.10
C ARG A 60 -3.52 -12.32 -1.30
N LYS A 61 -4.03 -12.87 -2.40
CA LYS A 61 -3.89 -14.28 -2.79
C LYS A 61 -2.96 -14.45 -3.99
N TRP A 62 -2.04 -15.41 -3.88
CA TRP A 62 -1.18 -15.82 -5.00
C TRP A 62 -2.01 -16.29 -6.21
N GLY A 63 -1.54 -15.96 -7.40
CA GLY A 63 -2.07 -16.45 -8.68
C GLY A 63 -3.36 -15.77 -9.15
N THR A 64 -4.24 -15.34 -8.24
CA THR A 64 -5.48 -14.62 -8.59
C THR A 64 -5.38 -13.11 -8.44
N GLU A 65 -4.64 -12.63 -7.43
CA GLU A 65 -4.51 -11.20 -7.16
C GLU A 65 -3.06 -10.71 -7.30
N VAL A 66 -2.09 -11.54 -6.89
CA VAL A 66 -0.67 -11.18 -6.92
C VAL A 66 0.14 -12.31 -7.55
N VAL A 67 1.11 -11.92 -8.36
CA VAL A 67 2.21 -12.74 -8.86
C VAL A 67 3.48 -11.93 -8.66
N ASP A 68 4.49 -12.50 -8.02
CA ASP A 68 5.76 -11.82 -7.68
C ASP A 68 6.76 -11.84 -8.84
N PHE A 69 6.53 -12.65 -9.87
CA PHE A 69 7.44 -12.88 -11.00
C PHE A 69 8.86 -13.28 -10.57
N GLY A 70 9.01 -13.87 -9.37
CA GLY A 70 10.31 -14.20 -8.78
C GLY A 70 11.09 -13.00 -8.25
N VAL A 71 10.47 -11.82 -8.12
CA VAL A 71 11.06 -10.63 -7.51
C VAL A 71 10.94 -10.72 -5.99
N PRO A 72 12.05 -10.53 -5.23
CA PRO A 72 12.01 -10.56 -3.78
C PRO A 72 11.14 -9.44 -3.21
N TYR A 73 10.82 -9.53 -1.92
CA TYR A 73 10.12 -8.47 -1.19
C TYR A 73 10.95 -7.18 -1.18
N ASP A 74 10.32 -6.05 -1.51
CA ASP A 74 11.00 -4.76 -1.65
C ASP A 74 10.54 -3.74 -0.60
N PHE A 75 11.38 -3.49 0.40
CA PHE A 75 11.11 -2.50 1.45
C PHE A 75 11.13 -1.04 0.95
N GLU A 76 11.76 -0.77 -0.20
CA GLU A 76 11.83 0.56 -0.82
C GLU A 76 10.80 0.73 -1.94
N SER A 77 9.93 -0.27 -2.14
CA SER A 77 8.87 -0.21 -3.14
C SER A 77 8.02 1.03 -2.92
N ILE A 78 7.76 1.75 -4.02
CA ILE A 78 6.83 2.88 -4.00
C ILE A 78 5.43 2.47 -3.53
N MET A 79 5.10 1.17 -3.64
CA MET A 79 3.84 0.57 -3.20
C MET A 79 3.85 0.08 -1.74
N HIS A 80 4.98 0.19 -1.03
CA HIS A 80 5.08 -0.23 0.36
C HIS A 80 4.59 0.88 1.29
N TYR A 81 3.69 0.54 2.21
CA TYR A 81 3.27 1.50 3.24
C TYR A 81 4.45 1.95 4.10
N PRO A 82 4.46 3.22 4.55
CA PRO A 82 5.44 3.67 5.52
C PRO A 82 5.33 2.80 6.79
N PHE A 83 6.45 2.53 7.46
CA PHE A 83 6.49 1.75 8.70
C PHE A 83 5.64 2.35 9.85
N THR A 84 5.10 3.56 9.65
CA THR A 84 4.28 4.31 10.60
C THR A 84 2.84 4.53 10.13
N ALA A 85 2.36 3.78 9.12
CA ALA A 85 1.01 3.93 8.56
C ALA A 85 -0.15 3.70 9.55
N SER A 86 0.13 3.22 10.77
CA SER A 86 -0.87 2.93 11.80
C SER A 86 -0.84 3.98 12.93
N PRO A 87 -1.92 4.75 13.16
CA PRO A 87 -1.88 6.00 13.93
C PRO A 87 -2.28 5.88 15.41
N LYS A 88 -2.22 4.70 16.05
CA LYS A 88 -2.32 4.66 17.54
C LYS A 88 -1.10 5.29 18.26
N MET A 89 -0.18 5.92 17.53
CA MET A 89 0.82 6.85 18.06
C MET A 89 0.34 8.30 17.94
N ALA A 90 0.45 9.06 19.03
CA ALA A 90 0.01 10.47 19.13
C ALA A 90 0.75 11.46 18.20
N ASN A 91 1.67 11.01 17.34
CA ASN A 91 2.35 11.76 16.28
C ASN A 91 3.05 10.78 15.31
N PRO A 92 2.38 10.25 14.27
CA PRO A 92 3.07 9.48 13.24
C PRO A 92 3.78 10.43 12.26
N PRO A 93 4.99 10.11 11.76
CA PRO A 93 5.58 10.84 10.66
C PRO A 93 4.64 10.81 9.47
N SER A 94 4.46 11.98 8.90
CA SER A 94 3.39 12.40 7.99
C SER A 94 3.53 11.75 6.62
N VAL A 95 3.16 10.48 6.49
CA VAL A 95 2.86 9.89 5.19
C VAL A 95 1.39 9.50 5.24
N THR A 96 0.55 10.50 5.01
CA THR A 96 -0.87 10.31 4.77
C THR A 96 -0.99 9.55 3.46
N SER A 97 -1.51 8.32 3.50
CA SER A 97 -1.97 7.65 2.28
C SER A 97 -3.05 8.53 1.68
N CYS A 98 -2.75 9.18 0.57
CA CYS A 98 -3.74 9.97 -0.17
C CYS A 98 -4.80 9.03 -0.75
N PRO A 99 -6.10 9.27 -0.48
CA PRO A 99 -7.19 8.50 -1.08
C PRO A 99 -7.58 8.98 -2.49
#